data_AF-A0A3R5UGW6-F1
#
_entry.id   AF-A0A3R5UGW6-F1
#
_cell.length_a   1.000
_cell.length_b   1.000
_cell.length_c   1.000
_cell.angle_alpha   90.00
_cell.angle_beta   90.00
_cell.angle_gamma   90.00
#
_symmetry.space_group_name_H-M   'P 1'
#
loop_
_entity.id
_entity.type
_entity.pdbx_description
1 polymer ?
#
loop_
_entity_poly.entity_id
_entity_poly.type
_entity_poly.pdbx_seq_one_letter_code
_entity_poly.pdbx_strand_id
1 'polypeptide(L)'
;MNNDLQDITLKLKEEQLDLAKEWIKTGDVKIHKELLSEEKIFSIPVQREVLIIEKTSIDTSNNKSAANPEDIICIPLSEDRVEFSKHKVKLEDVSVYKQQFEELVHIDEILKHEEAQVRISGSPVVIDNSQ
;
A
#
# COMPACT_ATOMS: atom_id res chain seq x y z
N MET A 1 13.99 -77.89 39.77
CA MET A 1 12.92 -76.88 39.93
C MET A 1 13.51 -75.57 39.47
N ASN A 2 13.11 -75.10 38.29
CA ASN A 2 13.60 -73.84 37.70
C ASN A 2 12.98 -72.68 38.47
N ASN A 3 13.83 -71.78 38.96
CA ASN A 3 13.39 -70.55 39.60
C ASN A 3 13.32 -69.50 38.49
N ASP A 4 12.12 -69.30 37.93
CA ASP A 4 11.84 -68.18 37.03
C ASP A 4 11.96 -66.89 37.86
N LEU A 5 13.13 -66.26 37.79
CA LEU A 5 13.29 -64.87 38.21
C LEU A 5 12.46 -64.04 37.24
N GLN A 6 11.29 -63.58 37.69
CA GLN A 6 10.52 -62.61 36.93
C GLN A 6 11.12 -61.23 37.16
N ASP A 7 11.72 -60.67 36.11
CA ASP A 7 12.20 -59.30 36.12
C ASP A 7 11.00 -58.33 36.25
N ILE A 8 10.93 -57.63 37.39
CA ILE A 8 9.93 -56.59 37.62
C ILE A 8 10.55 -55.26 37.19
N THR A 9 10.07 -54.70 36.08
CA THR A 9 10.50 -53.38 35.59
C THR A 9 9.47 -52.32 35.97
N LEU A 10 9.89 -51.28 36.70
CA LEU A 10 9.09 -50.11 36.99
C LEU A 10 9.37 -49.01 35.95
N LYS A 11 8.34 -48.52 35.27
CA LYS A 11 8.45 -47.41 34.32
C LYS A 11 8.08 -46.11 35.02
N LEU A 12 9.06 -45.21 35.18
CA LEU A 12 8.86 -43.87 35.72
C LEU A 12 8.58 -42.88 34.59
N LYS A 13 7.84 -41.81 34.90
CA LYS A 13 7.52 -40.73 33.97
C LYS A 13 7.99 -39.37 34.49
N GLU A 14 8.25 -38.47 33.55
CA GLU A 14 8.59 -37.08 33.78
C GLU A 14 7.77 -36.20 32.84
N GLU A 15 7.30 -35.06 33.34
CA GLU A 15 6.63 -34.03 32.54
C GLU A 15 7.68 -33.10 31.90
N GLN A 16 7.48 -32.76 30.63
CA GLN A 16 8.33 -31.83 29.88
C GLN A 16 7.46 -30.71 29.28
N LEU A 17 8.00 -29.49 29.25
CA LEU A 17 7.34 -28.31 28.69
C LEU A 17 7.94 -27.95 27.33
N ASP A 18 7.10 -27.93 26.29
CA ASP A 18 7.45 -27.46 24.96
C ASP A 18 6.85 -26.08 24.69
N LEU A 19 7.69 -25.11 24.30
CA LEU A 19 7.27 -23.75 23.98
C LEU A 19 7.42 -23.47 22.49
N ALA A 20 6.32 -23.05 21.86
CA ALA A 20 6.30 -22.62 20.47
C ALA A 20 5.60 -21.25 20.36
N LYS A 21 6.14 -20.38 19.51
CA LYS A 21 5.49 -19.13 19.11
C LYS A 21 5.28 -19.12 17.61
N GLU A 22 4.13 -18.63 17.19
CA GLU A 22 3.80 -18.45 15.78
C GLU A 22 3.56 -16.98 15.46
N TRP A 23 3.92 -16.59 14.24
CA TRP A 23 3.58 -15.27 13.72
C TRP A 23 2.20 -15.34 13.07
N ILE A 24 1.22 -14.70 13.69
CA ILE A 24 -0.12 -14.55 13.13
C ILE A 24 -0.28 -13.20 12.43
N LYS A 25 -0.93 -13.22 11.28
CA LYS A 25 -1.30 -12.00 10.56
C LYS A 25 -2.58 -11.44 11.20
N THR A 26 -2.50 -10.23 11.75
CA THR A 26 -3.63 -9.60 12.46
C THR A 26 -4.44 -8.64 11.59
N GLY A 27 -3.93 -8.23 10.43
CA GLY A 27 -4.64 -7.29 9.56
C GLY A 27 -3.94 -7.05 8.23
N ASP A 28 -4.61 -6.24 7.41
CA ASP A 28 -4.20 -5.84 6.07
C ASP A 28 -4.43 -4.34 5.85
N VAL A 29 -3.47 -3.68 5.22
CA VAL A 29 -3.59 -2.28 4.80
C VAL A 29 -3.40 -2.21 3.29
N LYS A 30 -4.31 -1.51 2.61
CA LYS A 30 -4.22 -1.21 1.17
C LYS A 30 -4.11 0.29 0.99
N ILE A 31 -3.10 0.73 0.25
CA ILE A 31 -2.88 2.14 -0.07
C ILE A 31 -3.15 2.32 -1.55
N HIS A 32 -4.04 3.26 -1.88
CA HIS A 32 -4.27 3.68 -3.25
C HIS A 32 -4.23 5.20 -3.34
N LYS A 33 -3.81 5.69 -4.50
CA LYS A 33 -3.93 7.09 -4.84
C LYS A 33 -5.14 7.27 -5.73
N GLU A 34 -6.01 8.20 -5.37
CA GLU A 34 -7.10 8.62 -6.23
C GLU A 34 -6.65 9.80 -7.11
N LEU A 35 -7.04 9.78 -8.40
CA LEU A 35 -6.80 10.89 -9.31
C LEU A 35 -8.09 11.69 -9.45
N LEU A 36 -8.14 12.85 -8.80
CA LEU A 36 -9.24 13.78 -8.94
C LEU A 36 -8.95 14.78 -10.06
N SER A 37 -9.92 14.98 -10.95
CA SER A 37 -9.86 15.97 -12.01
C SER A 37 -10.83 17.10 -11.73
N GLU A 38 -10.38 18.33 -11.90
CA GLU A 38 -11.19 19.54 -11.80
C GLU A 38 -11.22 20.21 -13.18
N GLU A 39 -12.41 20.57 -13.65
CA GLU A 39 -12.57 21.35 -14.88
C GLU A 39 -12.44 22.84 -14.57
N LYS A 40 -11.63 23.55 -15.37
CA LYS A 40 -11.49 25.00 -15.29
C LYS A 40 -11.77 25.62 -16.64
N ILE A 41 -12.68 26.58 -16.66
CA ILE A 41 -13.10 27.30 -17.86
C ILE A 41 -12.42 28.67 -17.85
N PHE A 42 -11.75 29.00 -18.95
CA PHE A 42 -11.09 30.29 -19.15
C PHE A 42 -11.74 31.01 -20.33
N SER A 43 -12.01 32.31 -20.17
CA SER A 43 -12.44 33.18 -21.27
C SER A 43 -11.31 34.17 -21.56
N ILE A 44 -10.71 34.04 -22.74
CA ILE A 44 -9.58 34.88 -23.16
C ILE A 44 -10.02 35.72 -24.36
N PRO A 45 -9.99 37.06 -24.27
CA PRO A 45 -10.25 37.91 -25.41
C PRO A 45 -9.11 37.74 -26.43
N VAL A 46 -9.48 37.57 -27.70
CA VAL A 46 -8.54 37.49 -28.81
C VAL A 46 -8.82 38.61 -29.80
N GLN A 47 -7.76 39.25 -30.29
CA GLN A 47 -7.84 40.31 -31.28
C GLN A 47 -7.50 39.76 -32.67
N ARG A 48 -8.13 40.36 -33.68
CA ARG A 48 -7.80 40.14 -35.08
C ARG A 48 -7.70 41.49 -35.77
N GLU A 49 -6.62 41.68 -36.49
CA GLU A 49 -6.43 42.83 -37.35
C GLU A 49 -6.83 42.49 -38.78
N VAL A 50 -7.72 43.30 -39.35
CA VAL A 50 -8.22 43.13 -40.72
C VAL A 50 -8.07 44.46 -41.46
N LEU A 51 -7.35 44.44 -42.58
CA LEU A 51 -7.32 45.54 -43.52
C LEU A 51 -8.59 45.52 -44.37
N ILE A 52 -9.31 46.63 -44.40
CA ILE A 52 -10.52 46.82 -45.20
C ILE A 52 -10.19 47.81 -46.32
N ILE A 53 -10.38 47.39 -47.56
CA ILE A 53 -10.22 48.23 -48.76
C ILE A 53 -11.60 48.43 -49.36
N GLU A 54 -12.06 49.67 -49.40
CA GLU A 54 -13.34 50.05 -49.99
C GLU A 54 -13.10 50.75 -51.34
N LYS A 55 -13.67 50.22 -52.42
CA LYS A 55 -13.61 50.85 -53.73
C LYS A 55 -14.78 51.83 -53.89
N THR A 56 -14.48 53.13 -53.83
CA THR A 56 -15.46 54.17 -54.13
C THR A 56 -15.37 54.57 -55.60
N SER A 57 -16.43 54.35 -56.38
CA SER A 57 -16.56 54.93 -57.72
C SER A 57 -16.89 56.42 -57.60
N ILE A 58 -16.04 57.29 -58.15
CA ILE A 58 -16.33 58.73 -58.27
C ILE A 58 -17.18 58.92 -59.52
N ASP A 59 -18.50 59.04 -59.36
CA ASP A 59 -19.37 59.55 -60.41
C ASP A 59 -19.36 61.09 -60.38
N THR A 60 -19.12 61.73 -61.52
CA THR A 60 -19.06 63.20 -61.69
C THR A 60 -20.44 63.88 -61.69
N SER A 61 -21.49 63.16 -61.25
CA SER A 61 -22.86 63.62 -61.16
C SER A 61 -23.38 63.33 -59.75
N ASN A 62 -23.50 64.38 -58.94
CA ASN A 62 -23.95 64.43 -57.53
C ASN A 62 -24.99 63.37 -57.09
N ASN A 63 -24.55 62.14 -56.81
CA ASN A 63 -25.27 61.22 -55.93
C ASN A 63 -24.25 60.40 -55.14
N LYS A 64 -24.31 60.51 -53.81
CA LYS A 64 -23.50 59.69 -52.90
C LYS A 64 -23.96 58.24 -53.06
N SER A 65 -23.21 57.44 -53.82
CA SER A 65 -23.45 55.99 -53.88
C SER A 65 -22.94 55.37 -52.57
N ALA A 66 -23.79 54.58 -51.90
CA ALA A 66 -23.34 53.70 -50.85
C ALA A 66 -22.37 52.65 -51.44
N ALA A 67 -21.35 52.24 -50.67
CA ALA A 67 -20.44 51.19 -51.10
C ALA A 67 -21.21 49.86 -51.25
N ASN A 68 -21.14 49.22 -52.41
CA ASN A 68 -21.75 47.90 -52.59
C ASN A 68 -20.89 46.84 -51.87
N PRO A 69 -21.47 45.75 -51.35
CA PRO A 69 -20.70 44.67 -50.73
C PRO A 69 -19.65 44.04 -51.66
N GLU A 70 -19.87 44.09 -52.98
CA GLU A 70 -18.92 43.63 -54.01
C GLU A 70 -17.68 44.52 -54.17
N ASP A 71 -17.69 45.72 -53.58
CA ASP A 71 -16.61 46.72 -53.63
C ASP A 71 -15.73 46.72 -52.37
N ILE A 72 -15.92 45.77 -51.45
CA ILE A 72 -15.18 45.66 -50.17
C ILE A 72 -14.26 44.44 -50.20
N ILE A 73 -12.96 44.65 -49.97
CA ILE A 73 -11.95 43.59 -49.82
C ILE A 73 -11.43 43.58 -48.38
N CYS A 74 -11.55 42.45 -47.70
CA CYS A 74 -11.05 42.24 -46.33
C CYS A 74 -9.83 41.32 -46.35
N ILE A 75 -8.67 41.82 -45.92
CA ILE A 75 -7.41 41.06 -45.84
C ILE A 75 -7.03 40.92 -44.36
N PRO A 76 -7.02 39.70 -43.79
CA PRO A 76 -6.55 39.50 -42.43
C PRO A 76 -5.03 39.72 -42.35
N LEU A 77 -4.58 40.53 -41.38
CA LEU A 77 -3.17 40.87 -41.21
C LEU A 77 -2.53 40.10 -40.05
N SER A 78 -3.21 40.06 -38.90
CA SER A 78 -2.71 39.41 -37.68
C SER A 78 -3.86 38.86 -36.83
N GLU A 79 -3.58 37.84 -36.04
CA GLU A 79 -4.53 37.22 -35.11
C GLU A 79 -3.81 36.80 -33.82
N ASP A 80 -4.46 36.98 -32.68
CA ASP A 80 -3.97 36.44 -31.42
C ASP A 80 -4.09 34.91 -31.41
N ARG A 81 -3.05 34.25 -30.90
CA ARG A 81 -3.03 32.80 -30.66
C ARG A 81 -2.87 32.51 -29.19
N VAL A 82 -3.71 31.63 -28.67
CA VAL A 82 -3.72 31.24 -27.26
C VAL A 82 -3.11 29.85 -27.11
N GLU A 83 -2.08 29.74 -26.27
CA GLU A 83 -1.46 28.47 -25.90
C GLU A 83 -1.64 28.20 -24.41
N PHE A 84 -1.94 26.95 -24.06
CA PHE A 84 -2.09 26.51 -22.67
C PHE A 84 -1.21 25.29 -22.39
N SER A 85 -0.59 25.27 -21.21
CA SER A 85 0.16 24.11 -20.74
C SER A 85 -0.18 23.79 -19.29
N LYS A 86 -0.27 22.50 -18.98
CA LYS A 86 -0.45 21.99 -17.62
C LYS A 86 0.81 21.23 -17.22
N HIS A 87 1.39 21.59 -16.09
CA HIS A 87 2.50 20.86 -15.50
C HIS A 87 2.07 20.24 -14.16
N LYS A 88 2.64 19.07 -13.84
CA LYS A 88 2.39 18.40 -12.55
C LYS A 88 3.32 19.01 -11.50
N VAL A 89 2.77 19.28 -10.32
CA VAL A 89 3.53 19.73 -9.15
C VAL A 89 3.42 18.69 -8.05
N LYS A 90 4.51 18.52 -7.29
CA LYS A 90 4.51 17.67 -6.11
C LYS A 90 3.88 18.43 -4.95
N LEU A 91 2.91 17.80 -4.27
CA LEU A 91 2.23 18.41 -3.13
C LEU A 91 2.77 17.85 -1.81
N GLU A 92 2.75 16.54 -1.65
CA GLU A 92 3.08 15.87 -0.39
C GLU A 92 3.75 14.50 -0.63
N ASP A 93 4.56 14.06 0.33
CA ASP A 93 5.10 12.71 0.44
C ASP A 93 4.44 11.96 1.58
N VAL A 94 3.86 10.80 1.28
CA VAL A 94 3.28 9.89 2.28
C VAL A 94 4.20 8.68 2.43
N SER A 95 4.69 8.43 3.65
CA SER A 95 5.58 7.30 3.98
C SER A 95 4.90 6.32 4.91
N VAL A 96 5.03 5.02 4.63
CA VAL A 96 4.46 3.94 5.46
C VAL A 96 5.54 2.92 5.79
N TYR A 97 5.67 2.59 7.09
CA TYR A 97 6.66 1.65 7.57
C TYR A 97 6.07 0.71 8.63
N LYS A 98 6.65 -0.48 8.74
CA LYS A 98 6.32 -1.47 9.77
C LYS A 98 7.37 -1.38 10.87
N GLN A 99 6.93 -1.26 12.11
CA GLN A 99 7.80 -1.37 13.29
C GLN A 99 7.46 -2.65 14.05
N GLN A 100 8.48 -3.38 14.49
CA GLN A 100 8.34 -4.53 15.36
C GLN A 100 8.75 -4.14 16.78
N PHE A 101 8.01 -4.62 17.75
CA PHE A 101 8.31 -4.45 19.17
C PHE A 101 8.37 -5.82 19.82
N GLU A 102 9.25 -5.95 20.81
CA GLU A 102 9.36 -7.16 21.61
C GLU A 102 8.59 -6.96 22.91
N GLU A 103 7.74 -7.93 23.22
CA GLU A 103 7.04 -8.02 24.50
C GLU A 103 7.43 -9.35 25.14
N LEU A 104 7.77 -9.32 26.43
CA LEU A 104 8.12 -10.52 27.18
C LEU A 104 6.86 -11.03 27.88
N VAL A 105 6.45 -12.25 27.54
CA VAL A 105 5.38 -12.96 28.23
C VAL A 105 6.03 -13.96 29.19
N HIS A 106 5.68 -13.87 30.47
CA HIS A 106 6.14 -14.81 31.49
C HIS A 106 5.15 -15.96 31.61
N ILE A 107 5.66 -17.19 31.63
CA ILE A 107 4.88 -18.41 31.81
C ILE A 107 5.54 -19.19 32.95
N ASP A 108 4.78 -19.39 34.03
CA ASP A 108 5.18 -20.22 35.17
C ASP A 108 4.43 -21.54 35.09
N GLU A 109 5.15 -22.67 35.15
CA GLU A 109 4.51 -23.98 35.25
C GLU A 109 5.28 -24.96 36.14
N ILE A 110 4.56 -25.83 36.85
CA ILE A 110 5.12 -26.83 37.76
C ILE A 110 5.18 -28.19 37.07
N LEU A 111 6.40 -28.72 36.87
CA LEU A 111 6.63 -30.04 36.30
C LEU A 111 6.80 -31.11 37.38
N LYS A 112 6.23 -32.28 37.15
CA LYS A 112 6.34 -33.45 38.05
C LYS A 112 7.24 -34.52 37.45
N HIS A 113 7.95 -35.22 38.33
CA HIS A 113 8.64 -36.45 38.00
C HIS A 113 8.32 -37.54 39.02
N GLU A 114 8.38 -38.80 38.58
CA GLU A 114 8.22 -39.96 39.45
C GLU A 114 9.60 -40.49 39.87
N GLU A 115 9.81 -40.70 41.16
CA GLU A 115 11.02 -41.35 41.70
C GLU A 115 10.68 -42.73 42.28
N ALA A 116 11.47 -43.75 41.93
CA ALA A 116 11.34 -45.07 42.51
C ALA A 116 11.98 -45.13 43.90
N GLN A 117 11.19 -45.49 44.91
CA GLN A 117 11.72 -45.84 46.23
C GLN A 117 11.43 -47.32 46.52
N VAL A 118 12.50 -48.12 46.62
CA VAL A 118 12.39 -49.55 46.95
C VAL A 118 12.61 -49.74 48.45
N ARG A 119 11.60 -50.26 49.15
CA ARG A 119 11.70 -50.66 50.56
C ARG A 119 11.63 -52.17 50.66
N ILE A 120 12.59 -52.76 51.36
CA ILE A 120 12.75 -54.20 51.46
C ILE A 120 12.59 -54.60 52.94
N SER A 121 11.74 -55.59 53.21
CA SER A 121 11.53 -56.16 54.55
C SER A 121 11.74 -57.67 54.54
N GLY A 122 12.55 -58.19 55.46
CA GLY A 122 13.00 -59.60 55.52
C GLY A 122 14.51 -59.75 55.23
N SER A 123 14.98 -60.95 54.89
CA SER A 123 16.37 -61.23 54.49
C SER A 123 16.47 -61.68 53.02
N PRO A 124 16.29 -60.78 52.04
CA PRO A 124 16.38 -61.16 50.64
C PRO A 124 17.81 -61.16 50.13
N VAL A 125 18.06 -61.99 49.12
CA VAL A 125 19.30 -62.01 48.35
C VAL A 125 19.17 -60.97 47.24
N VAL A 126 19.88 -59.84 47.37
CA VAL A 126 19.94 -58.79 46.34
C VAL A 126 21.07 -59.14 45.38
N ILE A 127 20.74 -59.28 44.10
CA ILE A 127 21.72 -59.50 43.02
C ILE A 127 21.78 -58.20 42.24
N ASP A 128 22.87 -57.44 42.40
CA ASP A 128 23.12 -56.22 41.63
C ASP A 128 23.95 -56.59 40.39
N ASN A 129 23.37 -56.37 39.20
CA ASN A 129 23.98 -56.64 37.91
C ASN A 129 24.33 -55.34 37.17
N SER A 130 24.72 -54.29 37.89
CA SER A 130 25.23 -53.07 37.27
C SER A 130 26.64 -53.30 36.67
N GLN A 131 26.72 -53.38 35.34
CA GLN A 131 27.93 -53.19 34.53
C GLN A 131 27.89 -51.83 33.83
#